data_AF-A0AAQ4S1A6-F1
#
_entry.id   AF-A0AAQ4S1A6-F1
#
_cell.length_a   1.000
_cell.length_b   1.000
_cell.length_c   1.000
_cell.angle_alpha   90.00
_cell.angle_beta   90.00
_cell.angle_gamma   90.00
#
_symmetry.space_group_name_H-M   'P 1'
#
loop_
_entity.id
_entity.type
_entity.pdbx_description
1 polymer ?
#
loop_
_entity_poly.entity_id
_entity_poly.type
_entity_poly.pdbx_seq_one_letter_code
_entity_poly.pdbx_strand_id
1 'polypeptide(L)'
;MNFPPSGVTVAAKGYFDALVKLGELASDSQGSKELGDTLFQMAEVHRQIQVQLEDVLKLFHSELLAQLEQKLELDIKYLTRLREKLAIVNTTKEQSASADSSEN
;
A
#
# COMPACT_ATOMS: atom_id res chain seq x y z
N MET A 1 -10.48 2.43 -7.09
CA MET A 1 -10.88 2.46 -5.66
C MET A 1 -10.20 3.67 -5.02
N ASN A 2 -10.97 4.60 -4.46
CA ASN A 2 -10.42 5.73 -3.70
C ASN A 2 -10.37 5.28 -2.24
N PHE A 3 -9.17 4.98 -1.73
CA PHE A 3 -9.00 4.67 -0.31
C PHE A 3 -9.18 5.95 0.52
N PRO A 4 -9.87 5.89 1.67
CA PRO A 4 -9.99 7.05 2.55
C PRO A 4 -8.60 7.45 3.06
N PRO A 5 -8.33 8.75 3.22
CA PRO A 5 -7.03 9.22 3.72
C PRO A 5 -6.75 8.59 5.09
N SER A 6 -5.53 8.07 5.26
CA SER A 6 -5.10 7.46 6.52
C SER A 6 -5.29 8.43 7.70
N GLY A 7 -5.56 7.94 8.91
CA GLY A 7 -5.83 8.81 10.07
C GLY A 7 -4.73 9.85 10.36
N VAL A 8 -3.50 9.58 9.90
CA VAL A 8 -2.36 10.50 9.98
C VAL A 8 -2.54 11.72 9.04
N THR A 9 -3.06 11.52 7.84
CA THR A 9 -3.36 12.58 6.87
C THR A 9 -4.47 13.51 7.38
N VAL A 10 -5.47 12.97 8.07
CA VAL A 10 -6.57 13.75 8.67
C VAL A 10 -6.08 14.62 9.82
N ALA A 11 -5.23 14.07 10.71
CA ALA A 11 -4.62 14.83 11.80
C ALA A 11 -3.65 15.90 11.29
N ALA A 12 -2.85 15.59 10.26
CA ALA A 12 -1.94 16.53 9.62
C ALA A 12 -2.71 17.72 9.02
N LYS A 13 -3.82 17.47 8.32
CA LYS A 13 -4.68 18.53 7.78
C LYS A 13 -5.21 19.47 8.88
N GLY A 14 -5.68 18.93 10.01
CA GLY A 14 -6.15 19.75 11.14
C GLY A 14 -5.04 20.61 11.76
N TYR A 15 -3.81 20.08 11.82
CA TYR A 15 -2.65 20.84 12.28
C TYR A 15 -2.28 21.99 11.32
N PHE A 16 -2.34 21.76 9.99
CA PHE A 16 -2.13 22.81 9.00
C PHE A 16 -3.19 23.90 9.04
N ASP A 17 -4.46 23.51 9.11
CA ASP A 17 -5.57 24.47 9.17
C ASP A 17 -5.43 25.39 10.40
N ALA A 18 -4.96 24.86 11.54
CA ALA A 18 -4.68 25.66 12.73
C ALA A 18 -3.45 26.58 12.58
N LEU A 19 -2.37 26.09 11.96
CA LEU A 19 -1.15 26.86 11.70
C LEU A 19 -1.40 28.04 10.75
N VAL A 20 -2.16 27.81 9.67
CA VAL A 20 -2.52 28.85 8.70
C VAL A 20 -3.30 29.96 9.39
N LYS A 21 -4.28 29.61 10.22
CA LYS A 21 -5.09 30.57 10.97
C LYS A 21 -4.26 31.39 11.97
N LEU A 22 -3.24 30.79 12.57
CA LEU A 22 -2.26 31.48 13.41
C LEU A 22 -1.37 32.44 12.60
N GLY A 23 -0.94 32.03 11.40
CA GLY A 23 -0.17 32.88 10.48
C GLY A 23 -0.95 34.09 9.97
N GLU A 24 -2.25 33.93 9.69
CA GLU A 24 -3.15 35.03 9.32
C GLU A 24 -3.27 36.06 10.46
N LEU A 25 -3.56 35.60 11.68
CA LEU A 25 -3.68 36.48 12.86
C LEU A 25 -2.36 37.20 13.21
N ALA A 26 -1.22 36.54 13.03
CA ALA A 26 0.09 37.14 13.24
C ALA A 26 0.47 38.15 12.15
N SER A 27 -0.02 37.97 10.92
CA SER A 27 0.23 38.87 9.79
C SER A 27 -0.56 40.18 9.87
N ASP A 28 -1.73 40.15 10.52
CA ASP A 28 -2.55 41.35 10.79
C ASP A 28 -1.97 42.24 11.91
N SER A 29 -0.93 41.79 12.60
CA SER A 29 -0.24 42.56 13.65
C SER A 29 0.93 43.37 13.09
N GLN A 30 0.97 44.68 13.41
CA GLN A 30 1.96 45.65 12.93
C GLN A 30 3.42 45.34 13.32
N GLY A 31 3.67 44.36 14.21
CA GLY A 31 5.00 44.00 14.71
C GLY A 31 5.46 42.55 14.46
N SER A 32 4.65 41.69 13.83
CA SER A 32 4.94 40.25 13.69
C SER A 32 4.80 39.68 12.27
N LYS A 33 4.79 40.55 11.26
CA LYS A 33 4.62 40.16 9.85
C LYS A 33 5.63 39.11 9.37
N GLU A 34 6.91 39.25 9.75
CA GLU A 34 7.98 38.29 9.42
C GLU A 34 7.77 36.91 10.06
N LEU A 35 7.13 36.87 11.24
CA LEU A 35 6.75 35.62 11.89
C LEU A 35 5.60 34.93 11.14
N GLY A 36 4.63 35.71 10.64
CA GLY A 36 3.59 35.23 9.74
C GLY A 36 4.16 34.58 8.48
N ASP A 37 5.08 35.27 7.81
CA ASP A 37 5.76 34.74 6.60
C ASP A 37 6.53 33.46 6.89
N THR A 38 7.20 33.37 8.05
CA THR A 38 7.91 32.15 8.48
C THR A 38 6.95 30.98 8.71
N LEU A 39 5.80 31.21 9.35
CA LEU A 39 4.77 30.19 9.56
C LEU A 39 4.17 29.69 8.25
N PHE A 40 3.95 30.59 7.28
CA PHE A 40 3.50 30.20 5.93
C PHE A 40 4.54 29.35 5.21
N GLN A 41 5.82 29.71 5.29
CA GLN A 41 6.90 28.90 4.71
C GLN A 41 6.98 27.51 5.35
N MET A 42 6.83 27.42 6.68
CA MET A 42 6.77 26.14 7.37
C MET A 42 5.58 25.29 6.90
N ALA A 43 4.39 25.89 6.79
CA ALA A 43 3.20 25.20 6.31
C ALA A 43 3.39 24.68 4.87
N GLU A 44 4.00 25.47 3.99
CA GLU A 44 4.24 25.07 2.60
C GLU A 44 5.29 23.96 2.47
N VAL A 45 6.41 24.04 3.18
CA VAL A 45 7.41 22.96 3.22
C VAL A 45 6.79 21.67 3.72
N HIS A 46 6.01 21.75 4.78
CA HIS A 46 5.30 20.59 5.28
C HIS A 46 4.27 20.03 4.30
N ARG A 47 3.53 20.89 3.58
CA ARG A 47 2.60 20.47 2.52
C ARG A 47 3.33 19.69 1.43
N GLN A 48 4.52 20.15 1.03
CA GLN A 48 5.35 19.48 0.03
C GLN A 48 5.83 18.10 0.52
N ILE A 49 6.29 18.01 1.77
CA ILE A 49 6.67 16.73 2.40
C ILE A 49 5.47 15.77 2.43
N GLN A 50 4.28 16.26 2.79
CA GLN A 50 3.07 15.45 2.84
C GLN A 50 2.70 14.89 1.46
N VAL A 51 2.81 15.70 0.40
CA VAL A 51 2.56 15.24 -0.98
C VAL A 51 3.57 14.17 -1.39
N GLN A 52 4.86 14.37 -1.12
CA GLN A 52 5.89 13.36 -1.42
C GLN A 52 5.65 12.05 -0.66
N LEU A 53 5.27 12.13 0.61
CA LEU A 53 4.92 10.96 1.41
C LEU A 53 3.74 10.19 0.80
N GLU A 54 2.69 10.90 0.38
CA GLU A 54 1.53 10.28 -0.26
C GLU A 54 1.88 9.59 -1.58
N ASP A 55 2.75 10.18 -2.39
CA ASP A 55 3.19 9.57 -3.64
C ASP A 55 4.06 8.33 -3.39
N VAL A 56 4.95 8.35 -2.40
CA VAL A 56 5.71 7.16 -1.99
C VAL A 56 4.79 6.05 -1.48
N LEU A 57 3.76 6.39 -0.69
CA LEU A 57 2.78 5.41 -0.21
C LEU A 57 1.97 4.80 -1.36
N LYS A 58 1.59 5.60 -2.36
CA LYS A 58 0.93 5.09 -3.57
C LYS A 58 1.83 4.09 -4.29
N LEU A 59 3.10 4.43 -4.52
CA LEU A 59 4.06 3.55 -5.17
C LEU A 59 4.27 2.26 -4.38
N PHE A 60 4.46 2.36 -3.07
CA PHE A 60 4.58 1.19 -2.19
C PHE A 60 3.36 0.27 -2.33
N HIS A 61 2.16 0.83 -2.37
CA HIS A 61 0.95 0.03 -2.53
C HIS A 61 0.84 -0.59 -3.93
N SER A 62 1.01 0.20 -5.01
CA SER A 62 0.79 -0.26 -6.38
C SER A 62 1.91 -1.15 -6.90
N GLU A 63 3.15 -0.85 -6.56
CA GLU A 63 4.31 -1.55 -7.11
C GLU A 63 4.78 -2.70 -6.23
N LEU A 64 4.63 -2.60 -4.91
CA LEU A 64 5.04 -3.68 -4.01
C LEU A 64 3.86 -4.55 -3.58
N LEU A 65 2.89 -3.97 -2.87
CA LEU A 65 1.81 -4.77 -2.26
C LEU A 65 0.94 -5.47 -3.31
N ALA A 66 0.44 -4.73 -4.30
CA ALA A 66 -0.43 -5.30 -5.33
C ALA A 66 0.28 -6.36 -6.18
N GLN A 67 1.55 -6.16 -6.52
CA GLN A 67 2.34 -7.16 -7.25
C GLN A 67 2.59 -8.42 -6.43
N LEU A 68 2.89 -8.27 -5.14
CA LEU A 68 3.11 -9.40 -4.24
C LEU A 68 1.84 -10.23 -4.05
N GLU A 69 0.69 -9.57 -3.86
CA GLU A 69 -0.62 -10.22 -3.76
C GLU A 69 -0.95 -10.99 -5.05
N GLN A 70 -0.79 -10.36 -6.22
CA GLN A 70 -1.03 -11.01 -7.50
C GLN A 70 -0.13 -12.23 -7.70
N LYS A 71 1.15 -12.11 -7.36
CA LYS A 71 2.10 -13.22 -7.50
C LYS A 71 1.76 -14.37 -6.56
N LEU A 72 1.41 -14.07 -5.31
CA LEU A 72 1.00 -15.08 -4.33
C LEU A 72 -0.24 -15.85 -4.79
N GLU A 73 -1.24 -15.16 -5.33
CA GLU A 73 -2.45 -15.75 -5.90
C GLU A 73 -2.13 -16.72 -7.06
N LEU A 74 -1.19 -16.34 -7.94
CA LEU A 74 -0.72 -17.19 -9.03
C LEU A 74 0.05 -18.42 -8.52
N ASP A 75 0.93 -18.23 -7.54
CA ASP A 75 1.71 -19.32 -6.95
C ASP A 75 0.80 -20.35 -6.25
N ILE A 76 -0.24 -19.91 -5.52
CA ILE A 76 -1.24 -20.79 -4.92
C ILE A 76 -1.96 -21.64 -5.99
N LYS A 77 -2.38 -21.01 -7.09
CA LYS A 77 -3.04 -21.71 -8.21
C LYS A 77 -2.10 -22.73 -8.86
N TYR A 78 -0.85 -22.35 -9.08
CA TYR A 78 0.15 -23.21 -9.68
C TYR A 78 0.44 -24.43 -8.79
N LEU A 79 0.69 -24.22 -7.50
CA LEU A 79 0.98 -25.28 -6.54
C LEU A 79 -0.22 -26.23 -6.36
N THR A 80 -1.44 -25.71 -6.36
CA THR A 80 -2.65 -26.53 -6.31
C THR A 80 -2.75 -27.46 -7.52
N ARG A 81 -2.54 -26.94 -8.74
CA ARG A 81 -2.54 -27.76 -9.97
C ARG A 81 -1.41 -28.79 -9.97
N LEU A 82 -0.23 -28.40 -9.52
CA LEU A 82 0.91 -29.32 -9.42
C LEU A 82 0.61 -30.47 -8.46
N ARG A 83 0.02 -30.17 -7.30
CA ARG A 83 -0.44 -31.17 -6.33
C ARG A 83 -1.45 -32.13 -6.94
N GLU A 84 -2.46 -31.63 -7.63
CA GLU A 84 -3.48 -32.44 -8.31
C GLU A 84 -2.85 -33.36 -9.38
N LYS A 85 -1.96 -32.82 -10.21
CA LYS A 85 -1.26 -33.60 -11.24
C LYS A 85 -0.42 -34.73 -10.63
N LEU A 86 0.29 -34.46 -9.54
CA LEU A 86 1.07 -35.47 -8.82
C LEU A 86 0.17 -36.55 -8.20
N ALA A 87 -0.97 -36.17 -7.61
CA ALA A 87 -1.93 -37.12 -7.07
C ALA A 87 -2.49 -38.06 -8.18
N ILE A 88 -2.79 -37.52 -9.36
CA ILE A 88 -3.23 -38.30 -10.52
C ILE A 88 -2.14 -39.28 -11.00
N VAL A 89 -0.88 -38.83 -11.08
CA VAL A 89 0.24 -39.69 -11.50
C VAL A 89 0.47 -40.84 -10.52
N ASN A 90 0.35 -40.60 -9.21
CA ASN A 90 0.51 -41.65 -8.20
C ASN A 90 -0.63 -42.68 -8.27
N THR A 91 -1.88 -42.21 -8.36
CA THR A 91 -3.06 -43.09 -8.48
C THR A 91 -3.05 -43.91 -9.76
N THR A 92 -2.63 -43.34 -10.90
CA THR A 92 -2.50 -44.08 -12.16
C THR A 92 -1.38 -45.11 -12.13
N LYS A 93 -0.23 -44.80 -11.49
CA LYS A 93 0.83 -45.79 -11.27
C LYS A 93 0.37 -46.98 -10.42
N GLU A 94 -0.36 -46.73 -9.34
CA GLU A 94 -0.92 -47.78 -8.49
C GLU A 94 -1.89 -48.68 -9.26
N GLN A 95 -2.75 -48.09 -10.11
CA GLN A 95 -3.68 -48.85 -10.96
C GLN A 95 -2.96 -49.71 -12.00
N SER A 96 -1.94 -49.18 -12.69
CA SER A 96 -1.16 -49.96 -13.66
C SER A 96 -0.39 -51.12 -13.01
N ALA A 97 0.15 -50.92 -11.80
CA ALA A 97 0.87 -51.98 -11.08
C ALA A 97 -0.08 -53.11 -10.63
N SER A 98 -1.34 -52.78 -10.30
CA SER A 98 -2.35 -53.78 -9.92
C SER A 98 -2.90 -54.59 -11.12
N ALA A 99 -2.97 -53.97 -12.30
CA ALA A 99 -3.43 -54.63 -13.53
C ALA A 99 -2.42 -55.69 -14.02
N ASP A 100 -1.13 -55.36 -14.07
CA ASP A 100 -0.06 -56.31 -14.47
C ASP A 100 0.03 -57.53 -13.53
N SER A 101 -0.34 -57.37 -12.26
CA SER A 101 -0.34 -58.49 -11.29
C SER A 101 -1.57 -59.40 -11.39
N SER A 102 -2.60 -59.00 -12.13
CA SER A 102 -3.87 -59.74 -12.27
C SER A 102 -3.96 -60.53 -13.58
N GLU A 103 -3.05 -60.30 -14.53
CA GLU A 103 -2.97 -60.99 -15.83
C GLU A 103 -1.94 -62.14 -15.87
N ASN A 104 -1.33 -62.51 -14.74
CA ASN A 104 -0.32 -63.57 -14.65
C ASN A 104 -0.72 -64.70 -13.69
#